data_AF-A0A067BQ94-F1
#
_entry.id   AF-A0A067BQ94-F1
#
_cell.length_a   1.000
_cell.length_b   1.000
_cell.length_c   1.000
_cell.angle_alpha   90.00
_cell.angle_beta   90.00
_cell.angle_gamma   90.00
#
_symmetry.space_group_name_H-M   'P 1'
#
loop_
_entity.id
_entity.type
_entity.pdbx_description
1 polymer ?
#
loop_
_entity_poly.entity_id
_entity_poly.type
_entity_poly.pdbx_seq_one_letter_code
_entity_poly.pdbx_strand_id
1 'polypeptide(L)'
;MKARADSIDALLAEFDESMSRSRAIFSGETNQETANGKVASQWTTALAKATARNEAECPICLNAMSAKAVTLLSCSHVLHAECLVAFESFNIYEVHLCPVCRGHYESRRLHCDMSSFAD
;
A
#
# COMPACT_ATOMS: atom_id res chain seq x y z
N MET A 1 -7.30 -9.25 46.58
CA MET A 1 -7.72 -9.14 45.17
C MET A 1 -7.26 -7.83 44.53
N LYS A 2 -7.40 -6.66 45.18
CA LYS A 2 -7.00 -5.35 44.64
C LYS A 2 -5.53 -5.25 44.19
N ALA A 3 -4.58 -5.67 45.03
CA ALA A 3 -3.15 -5.64 44.68
C ALA A 3 -2.75 -6.48 43.45
N ARG A 4 -3.53 -7.53 43.11
CA ARG A 4 -3.29 -8.31 41.88
C ARG A 4 -3.84 -7.61 40.64
N ALA A 5 -4.95 -6.88 40.76
CA ALA A 5 -5.47 -6.05 39.68
C ALA A 5 -4.50 -4.90 39.40
N ASP A 6 -4.04 -4.21 40.44
CA ASP A 6 -3.09 -3.09 40.31
C ASP A 6 -1.76 -3.55 39.65
N SER A 7 -1.33 -4.80 39.89
CA SER A 7 -0.15 -5.39 39.24
C SER A 7 -0.38 -5.77 37.77
N ILE A 8 -1.59 -6.17 37.38
CA ILE A 8 -1.91 -6.47 35.98
C ILE A 8 -2.00 -5.17 35.19
N ASP A 9 -2.62 -4.14 35.77
CA ASP A 9 -2.75 -2.82 35.15
C ASP A 9 -1.37 -2.18 34.90
N ALA A 10 -0.43 -2.33 35.84
CA ALA A 10 0.94 -1.87 35.65
C ALA A 10 1.66 -2.58 34.49
N LEU A 11 1.47 -3.90 34.34
CA LEU A 11 2.07 -4.67 33.24
C LEU A 11 1.45 -4.29 31.88
N LEU A 12 0.14 -4.05 31.82
CA LEU A 12 -0.52 -3.60 30.60
C LEU A 12 -0.04 -2.21 30.17
N ALA A 13 0.17 -1.30 31.13
CA ALA A 13 0.72 0.03 30.86
C ALA A 13 2.15 -0.03 30.29
N GLU A 14 3.00 -0.91 30.81
CA GLU A 14 4.37 -1.12 30.32
C GLU A 14 4.39 -1.71 28.89
N PHE A 15 3.45 -2.61 28.59
CA PHE A 15 3.30 -3.19 27.25
C PHE A 15 2.82 -2.15 26.23
N ASP A 16 1.83 -1.34 26.59
CA ASP A 16 1.35 -0.24 25.75
C ASP A 16 2.44 0.80 25.50
N GLU A 17 3.27 1.10 26.50
CA GLU A 17 4.43 1.99 26.34
C GLU A 17 5.46 1.39 25.38
N SER A 18 5.76 0.09 25.51
CA SER A 18 6.70 -0.62 24.62
C SER A 18 6.20 -0.64 23.18
N MET A 19 4.89 -0.85 22.98
CA MET A 19 4.27 -0.78 21.66
C MET A 19 4.23 0.65 21.13
N SER A 20 3.96 1.65 21.96
CA SER A 20 3.96 3.07 21.57
C SER A 20 5.35 3.53 21.09
N ARG A 21 6.41 3.16 21.84
CA ARG A 21 7.80 3.44 21.46
C ARG A 21 8.18 2.75 20.15
N SER A 22 7.77 1.49 19.98
CA SER A 22 7.98 0.75 18.72
C SER A 22 7.23 1.41 17.57
N ARG A 23 5.96 1.77 17.79
CA ARG A 23 5.14 2.49 16.82
C ARG A 23 5.76 3.84 16.47
N ALA A 24 6.38 4.58 17.38
CA ALA A 24 7.01 5.86 17.05
C ALA A 24 8.18 5.69 16.06
N ILE A 25 8.94 4.60 16.18
CA ILE A 25 10.04 4.28 15.26
C ILE A 25 9.48 3.84 13.89
N PHE A 26 8.41 3.04 13.87
CA PHE A 26 7.78 2.59 12.61
C PHE A 26 6.76 3.58 12.02
N SER A 27 6.32 4.59 12.77
CA SER A 27 5.39 5.66 12.34
C SER A 27 6.11 6.86 11.73
N GLY A 28 7.40 6.71 11.40
CA GLY A 28 8.02 7.60 10.43
C GLY A 28 7.13 7.67 9.18
N GLU A 29 6.47 8.83 9.03
CA GLU A 29 5.57 9.24 7.93
C GLU A 29 4.05 8.96 8.07
N THR A 30 3.42 9.33 9.18
CA THR A 30 1.99 9.67 9.17
C THR A 30 1.74 11.09 9.71
N ASN A 31 2.06 12.09 8.89
CA ASN A 31 1.55 13.45 9.07
C ASN A 31 0.09 13.51 8.63
N GLN A 32 -0.82 13.62 9.58
CA GLN A 32 -2.14 14.22 9.38
C GLN A 32 -1.95 15.71 9.10
N GLU A 33 -2.18 16.17 7.86
CA GLU A 33 -2.31 17.60 7.53
C GLU A 33 -2.82 17.80 6.08
N THR A 34 -3.98 18.45 5.95
CA THR A 34 -4.58 19.13 4.77
C THR A 34 -5.00 18.33 3.52
N ALA A 35 -6.29 18.38 3.22
CA ALA A 35 -7.03 17.47 2.34
C ALA A 35 -7.06 17.79 0.83
N ASN A 36 -6.29 18.77 0.32
CA ASN A 36 -6.38 19.12 -1.12
C ASN A 36 -5.05 19.24 -1.89
N GLY A 37 -3.90 19.31 -1.18
CA GLY A 37 -2.55 19.23 -1.79
C GLY A 37 -1.86 17.87 -1.62
N LYS A 38 -2.39 17.02 -0.73
CA LYS A 38 -1.75 15.78 -0.27
C LYS A 38 -1.95 14.57 -1.19
N VAL A 39 -3.04 14.53 -1.97
CA VAL A 39 -3.35 13.39 -2.85
C VAL A 39 -2.29 13.25 -3.95
N ALA A 40 -1.89 14.34 -4.60
CA ALA A 40 -0.81 14.31 -5.60
C ALA A 40 0.52 13.83 -4.96
N SER A 41 0.82 14.30 -3.75
CA SER A 41 2.00 13.88 -2.99
C SER A 41 2.00 12.38 -2.66
N GLN A 42 0.86 11.82 -2.25
CA GLN A 42 0.72 10.41 -1.91
C GLN A 42 1.05 9.48 -3.10
N TRP A 43 0.52 9.80 -4.28
CA TRP A 43 0.76 9.00 -5.49
C TRP A 43 2.21 9.11 -5.97
N THR A 44 2.84 10.28 -5.82
CA THR A 44 4.28 10.45 -6.11
C THR A 44 5.14 9.59 -5.17
N THR A 45 4.83 9.57 -3.87
CA THR A 45 5.54 8.71 -2.91
C THR A 45 5.31 7.23 -3.19
N ALA A 46 4.09 6.82 -3.51
CA ALA A 46 3.77 5.45 -3.87
C ALA A 46 4.52 5.01 -5.14
N LEU A 47 4.60 5.90 -6.15
CA LEU A 47 5.36 5.65 -7.37
C LEU A 47 6.86 5.54 -7.08
N ALA A 48 7.43 6.45 -6.28
CA ALA A 48 8.83 6.37 -5.89
C ALA A 48 9.16 5.04 -5.18
N LYS A 49 8.28 4.58 -4.27
CA LYS A 49 8.41 3.27 -3.60
C LYS A 49 8.30 2.11 -4.58
N ALA A 50 7.37 2.17 -5.54
CA ALA A 50 7.23 1.15 -6.59
C ALA A 50 8.49 1.06 -7.45
N THR A 51 9.00 2.20 -7.92
CA THR A 51 10.23 2.28 -8.73
C THR A 51 11.45 1.76 -7.95
N ALA A 52 11.55 2.08 -6.66
CA ALA A 52 12.64 1.58 -5.82
C ALA A 52 12.63 0.05 -5.64
N ARG A 53 11.45 -0.58 -5.64
CA ARG A 53 11.35 -2.06 -5.60
C ARG A 53 11.66 -2.72 -6.95
N ASN A 54 11.51 -1.97 -8.05
CA ASN A 54 11.86 -2.40 -9.40
C ASN A 54 11.29 -3.79 -9.76
N GLU A 55 10.00 -4.00 -9.45
CA GLU A 55 9.29 -5.23 -9.79
C GLU A 55 9.13 -5.33 -11.31
N ALA A 56 9.80 -6.31 -11.92
CA ALA A 56 9.83 -6.47 -13.38
C ALA A 56 8.62 -7.23 -13.94
N GLU A 57 7.94 -8.02 -13.11
CA GLU A 57 6.88 -8.95 -13.51
C GLU A 57 5.60 -8.72 -12.71
N CYS A 58 4.45 -8.88 -13.35
CA CYS A 58 3.16 -8.77 -12.69
C CYS A 58 2.92 -9.97 -11.76
N PRO A 59 2.67 -9.76 -10.46
CA PRO A 59 2.49 -10.86 -9.51
C PRO A 59 1.21 -11.68 -9.71
N ILE A 60 0.29 -11.25 -10.59
CA ILE A 60 -0.92 -12.02 -10.92
C ILE A 60 -0.66 -12.98 -12.09
N CYS A 61 -0.06 -12.50 -13.18
CA CYS A 61 0.09 -13.27 -14.43
C CYS A 61 1.52 -13.70 -14.75
N LEU A 62 2.50 -13.24 -13.96
CA LEU A 62 3.93 -13.52 -14.09
C LEU A 62 4.56 -13.07 -15.43
N ASN A 63 3.92 -12.13 -16.14
CA ASN A 63 4.48 -11.51 -17.34
C ASN A 63 5.12 -10.15 -17.04
N ALA A 64 6.03 -9.72 -17.92
CA ALA A 64 6.73 -8.44 -17.79
C ALA A 64 5.79 -7.23 -17.68
N MET A 65 6.13 -6.30 -16.78
CA MET A 65 5.38 -5.05 -16.56
C MET A 65 5.40 -4.11 -17.78
N SER A 66 6.41 -4.21 -18.64
CA SER A 66 6.55 -3.38 -19.85
C SER A 66 5.56 -3.73 -20.98
N ALA A 67 4.93 -4.90 -20.94
CA ALA A 67 4.12 -5.40 -22.05
C ALA A 67 2.71 -4.78 -22.14
N LYS A 68 2.19 -4.21 -21.05
CA LYS A 68 0.80 -3.75 -20.95
C LYS A 68 0.69 -2.52 -20.06
N ALA A 69 -0.44 -1.82 -20.14
CA ALA A 69 -0.77 -0.75 -19.22
C ALA A 69 -0.75 -1.26 -17.76
N VAL A 70 -0.14 -0.49 -16.87
CA VAL A 70 -0.02 -0.81 -15.45
C VAL A 70 -0.84 0.13 -14.57
N THR A 71 -1.21 -0.36 -13.40
CA THR A 71 -1.92 0.37 -12.37
C THR A 71 -1.08 0.33 -11.10
N LEU A 72 -0.87 1.51 -10.52
CA LEU A 72 -0.25 1.68 -9.21
C LEU A 72 -1.33 1.64 -8.14
N LEU A 73 -1.08 0.90 -7.07
CA LEU A 73 -1.94 0.87 -5.88
C LEU A 73 -1.41 1.84 -4.82
N SER A 74 -2.27 2.35 -3.94
CA SER A 74 -1.88 3.23 -2.83
C SER A 74 -0.94 2.54 -1.82
N CYS A 75 -0.98 1.20 -1.74
CA CYS A 75 0.00 0.38 -1.03
C CYS A 75 1.36 0.24 -1.76
N SER A 76 1.57 1.04 -2.81
CA SER A 76 2.75 1.09 -3.68
C SER A 76 2.98 -0.11 -4.60
N HIS A 77 2.14 -1.15 -4.60
CA HIS A 77 2.29 -2.28 -5.54
C HIS A 77 1.81 -1.92 -6.95
N VAL A 78 2.44 -2.52 -7.96
CA VAL A 78 2.11 -2.29 -9.37
C VAL A 78 1.61 -3.59 -9.98
N LEU A 79 0.57 -3.50 -10.81
CA LEU A 79 -0.09 -4.63 -11.46
C LEU A 79 -0.46 -4.23 -12.89
N HIS A 80 -0.60 -5.18 -13.82
CA HIS A 80 -1.25 -4.84 -15.09
C HIS A 80 -2.70 -4.41 -14.82
N ALA A 81 -3.16 -3.40 -15.54
CA ALA A 81 -4.53 -2.87 -15.40
C ALA A 81 -5.59 -3.96 -15.65
N GLU A 82 -5.40 -4.79 -16.67
CA GLU A 82 -6.30 -5.91 -16.97
C GLU A 82 -6.29 -6.97 -15.87
N CYS A 83 -5.11 -7.29 -15.32
CA CYS A 83 -4.99 -8.28 -14.25
C CYS A 83 -5.65 -7.80 -12.96
N LEU A 84 -5.54 -6.52 -12.64
CA LEU A 84 -6.21 -5.92 -11.49
C LEU A 84 -7.74 -5.97 -11.66
N VAL A 85 -8.26 -5.58 -12.83
CA VAL A 85 -9.71 -5.65 -13.11
C VAL A 85 -10.24 -7.08 -13.03
N ALA A 86 -9.52 -8.04 -13.60
CA ALA A 86 -9.88 -9.45 -13.50
C ALA A 86 -9.89 -9.92 -12.04
N PHE A 87 -8.88 -9.57 -11.26
CA PHE A 87 -8.81 -9.89 -9.83
C PHE A 87 -9.99 -9.30 -9.04
N GLU A 88 -10.31 -8.02 -9.28
CA GLU A 88 -11.42 -7.32 -8.62
C GLU A 88 -12.78 -7.93 -8.97
N SER A 89 -12.95 -8.46 -10.19
CA SER A 89 -14.21 -9.08 -10.63
C SER A 89 -14.61 -10.34 -9.85
N PHE A 90 -13.64 -10.99 -9.21
CA PHE A 90 -13.86 -12.17 -8.35
C PHE A 90 -13.70 -11.85 -6.85
N ASN A 91 -13.69 -10.56 -6.48
CA ASN A 91 -13.59 -10.18 -5.09
C ASN A 91 -14.88 -10.51 -4.34
N ILE A 92 -14.78 -11.32 -3.28
CA ILE A 92 -15.91 -11.71 -2.42
C ILE A 92 -16.09 -10.80 -1.20
N TYR A 93 -15.15 -9.87 -0.98
CA TYR A 93 -15.15 -8.95 0.15
C TYR A 93 -15.81 -7.62 -0.22
N GLU A 94 -16.37 -6.93 0.77
CA GLU A 94 -16.90 -5.55 0.62
C GLU A 94 -15.78 -4.52 0.31
N VAL A 95 -14.52 -4.91 0.53
CA VAL A 95 -13.32 -4.07 0.39
C VAL A 95 -12.33 -4.70 -0.57
N HIS A 96 -11.61 -3.86 -1.33
CA HIS A 96 -10.53 -4.33 -2.19
C HIS A 96 -9.23 -4.50 -1.40
N LEU A 97 -8.68 -5.71 -1.44
CA LEU A 97 -7.43 -6.08 -0.77
C LEU A 97 -6.33 -6.38 -1.78
N CYS A 98 -5.15 -5.80 -1.59
CA CYS A 98 -4.04 -5.96 -2.52
C CYS A 98 -3.60 -7.44 -2.58
N PRO A 99 -3.43 -8.04 -3.78
CA PRO A 99 -3.00 -9.43 -3.89
C PRO A 99 -1.61 -9.70 -3.33
N VAL A 100 -0.77 -8.67 -3.17
CA VAL A 100 0.60 -8.78 -2.68
C VAL A 100 0.66 -8.63 -1.15
N CYS A 101 0.17 -7.52 -0.61
CA CYS A 101 0.32 -7.21 0.83
C CYS A 101 -0.97 -7.36 1.65
N ARG A 102 -2.11 -7.69 1.02
CA ARG A 102 -3.43 -7.81 1.64
C ARG A 102 -3.96 -6.55 2.33
N GLY A 103 -3.29 -5.41 2.15
CA GLY A 103 -3.77 -4.11 2.61
C GLY A 103 -4.88 -3.57 1.72
N HIS A 104 -5.75 -2.74 2.31
CA HIS A 104 -6.71 -1.92 1.58
C HIS A 104 -5.99 -0.99 0.61
N TYR A 105 -6.57 -0.74 -0.55
CA TYR A 105 -5.96 0.14 -1.54
C TYR A 105 -6.96 1.01 -2.30
N GLU A 106 -6.45 2.13 -2.79
CA GLU A 106 -6.98 2.85 -3.96
C GLU A 106 -6.06 2.55 -5.15
N SER A 107 -6.56 2.69 -6.38
CA SER A 107 -5.81 2.39 -7.59
C SER A 107 -5.75 3.58 -8.55
N ARG A 108 -4.60 3.76 -9.23
CA ARG A 108 -4.37 4.79 -10.24
C ARG A 108 -3.67 4.19 -11.44
N ARG A 109 -4.30 4.26 -12.62
CA ARG A 109 -3.66 3.85 -13.87
C ARG A 109 -2.49 4.76 -14.19
N LEU A 110 -1.36 4.17 -14.54
CA LEU A 110 -0.22 4.90 -15.09
C LEU A 110 -0.35 4.88 -16.61
N HIS A 111 -0.40 6.04 -17.23
CA HIS A 111 -0.34 6.13 -18.68
C HIS A 111 1.13 5.89 -19.07
N CYS A 112 1.40 4.79 -19.78
CA CYS A 112 2.60 4.76 -20.61
C CYS A 112 2.24 5.51 -21.88
N ASP A 113 2.95 6.60 -22.15
CA ASP A 113 2.78 7.31 -23.41
C ASP A 113 3.46 6.46 -24.50
N MET A 114 2.67 5.62 -25.18
CA MET A 114 3.11 4.77 -26.30
C MET A 114 3.13 5.56 -27.62
N SER A 115 3.39 6.86 -27.59
CA SER A 115 3.36 7.74 -28.76
C SER A 115 4.74 7.97 -29.42
N SER A 116 5.77 7.21 -29.04
CA SER A 116 7.14 7.35 -29.59
C SER A 116 7.66 6.15 -30.40
N PHE A 117 6.81 5.20 -30.79
CA PHE A 117 7.19 4.11 -31.72
C PHE A 117 6.31 4.09 -32.98
N ALA A 118 6.20 5.24 -33.63
CA ALA A 118 5.80 5.32 -35.03
C ALA A 118 7.01 5.86 -35.81
N ASP A 119 7.94 4.95 -36.14
CA ASP A 119 8.87 5.10 -37.27
C ASP A 119 8.26 4.43 -38.51
#